data_AF-A0A952A6I3-F1
#
_entry.id   AF-A0A952A6I3-F1
#
_cell.length_a   1.000
_cell.length_b   1.000
_cell.length_c   1.000
_cell.angle_alpha   90.00
_cell.angle_beta   90.00
_cell.angle_gamma   90.00
#
_symmetry.space_group_name_H-M   'P 1'
#
loop_
_entity.id
_entity.type
_entity.pdbx_description
1 polymer ?
#
loop_
_entity_poly.entity_id
_entity_poly.type
_entity_poly.pdbx_seq_one_letter_code
_entity_poly.pdbx_strand_id
1 'polypeptide(L)'
;MIRSLGSAGLALVTLGAGLGLYLVSYSVGAERSGIAKLERRIATDRRDIRALEAELRVRSNLPQLERWNASALALGAPKAGQILESEVQLASLVRPHQPDAMPKADVRLAKVELPAPVPAVERVQVASAESAPRPKLPVLRERPDSGLFSAG
;
A
#
# COMPACT_ATOMS: atom_id res chain seq x y z
N MET A 1 -75.86 31.93 -2.28
CA MET A 1 -74.53 32.58 -2.48
C MET A 1 -73.62 32.51 -1.26
N ILE A 2 -74.11 32.67 -0.02
CA ILE A 2 -73.26 32.62 1.20
C ILE A 2 -72.57 31.25 1.42
N ARG A 3 -73.22 30.13 1.03
CA ARG A 3 -72.66 28.77 1.20
C ARG A 3 -71.52 28.44 0.23
N SER A 4 -71.51 29.03 -0.98
CA SER A 4 -70.43 28.81 -1.96
C SER A 4 -69.15 29.57 -1.60
N LEU A 5 -69.27 30.69 -0.88
CA LEU A 5 -68.13 31.43 -0.34
C LEU A 5 -67.40 30.63 0.75
N GLY A 6 -68.13 29.93 1.60
CA GLY A 6 -67.56 29.04 2.62
C GLY A 6 -66.82 27.83 2.03
N SER A 7 -67.39 27.18 1.00
CA SER A 7 -66.72 26.06 0.32
C SER A 7 -65.49 26.50 -0.48
N ALA A 8 -65.49 27.71 -1.05
CA ALA A 8 -64.31 28.26 -1.73
C ALA A 8 -63.14 28.49 -0.76
N GLY A 9 -63.40 28.97 0.45
CA GLY A 9 -62.38 29.10 1.49
C GLY A 9 -61.75 27.76 1.89
N LEU A 10 -62.59 26.74 2.09
CA LEU A 10 -62.13 25.38 2.41
C LEU A 10 -61.29 24.76 1.27
N ALA A 11 -61.69 24.98 0.01
CA ALA A 11 -60.92 24.55 -1.16
C ALA A 11 -59.54 25.23 -1.23
N LEU A 12 -59.46 26.53 -0.90
CA LEU A 12 -58.19 27.25 -0.90
C LEU A 12 -57.24 26.74 0.20
N VAL A 13 -57.77 26.50 1.40
CA VAL A 13 -56.99 25.97 2.53
C VAL A 13 -56.47 24.57 2.24
N THR A 14 -57.30 23.70 1.70
CA THR A 14 -56.90 22.33 1.35
C THR A 14 -55.86 22.30 0.24
N LEU A 15 -56.01 23.14 -0.79
CA LEU A 15 -55.02 23.29 -1.85
C LEU A 15 -53.68 23.81 -1.31
N GLY A 16 -53.72 24.84 -0.44
CA GLY A 16 -52.54 25.39 0.20
C GLY A 16 -51.82 24.38 1.09
N ALA A 17 -52.57 23.61 1.89
CA ALA A 17 -52.02 22.54 2.71
C ALA A 17 -51.39 21.42 1.86
N GLY A 18 -52.06 21.02 0.76
CA GLY A 18 -51.53 20.04 -0.18
C GLY A 18 -50.21 20.50 -0.82
N LEU A 19 -50.15 21.77 -1.24
CA LEU A 19 -48.94 22.34 -1.82
C LEU A 19 -47.80 22.45 -0.78
N GLY A 20 -48.11 22.85 0.44
CA GLY A 20 -47.15 22.89 1.54
C GLY A 20 -46.55 21.53 1.84
N LEU A 21 -47.38 20.49 1.94
CA LEU A 21 -46.93 19.12 2.18
C LEU A 21 -46.07 18.59 1.01
N TYR A 22 -46.42 18.96 -0.23
CA TYR A 22 -45.63 18.63 -1.42
C TYR A 22 -44.23 19.24 -1.37
N LEU A 23 -44.12 20.54 -1.06
CA LEU A 23 -42.83 21.24 -0.96
C LEU A 23 -41.95 20.65 0.14
N VAL A 24 -42.53 20.35 1.32
CA VAL A 24 -41.79 19.69 2.41
C VAL A 24 -41.27 18.31 1.98
N SER A 25 -42.12 17.49 1.34
CA SER A 25 -41.72 16.16 0.85
C SER A 25 -40.60 16.25 -0.20
N TYR A 26 -40.68 17.25 -1.08
CA TYR A 26 -39.67 17.53 -2.09
C TYR A 26 -38.33 17.92 -1.46
N SER A 27 -38.34 18.82 -0.46
CA SER A 27 -37.12 19.25 0.26
C SER A 27 -36.41 18.09 0.94
N VAL A 28 -37.15 17.18 1.57
CA VAL A 28 -36.58 15.96 2.18
C VAL A 28 -35.91 15.08 1.13
N GLY A 29 -36.50 14.97 -0.07
CA GLY A 29 -35.89 14.25 -1.19
C GLY A 29 -34.59 14.91 -1.66
N ALA A 30 -34.58 16.24 -1.76
CA ALA A 30 -33.39 17.01 -2.13
C ALA A 30 -32.27 16.85 -1.09
N GLU A 31 -32.58 16.92 0.21
CA GLU A 31 -31.61 16.72 1.29
C GLU A 31 -31.01 15.31 1.29
N ARG A 32 -31.85 14.27 1.14
CA ARG A 32 -31.37 12.88 1.02
C ARG A 32 -30.41 12.71 -0.15
N SER A 33 -30.68 13.36 -1.28
CA SER A 33 -29.78 13.34 -2.44
C SER A 33 -28.45 14.04 -2.16
N GLY A 34 -28.47 15.13 -1.38
CA GLY A 34 -27.30 15.85 -0.92
C GLY A 34 -26.42 14.99 -0.01
N ILE A 35 -27.02 14.30 0.96
CA ILE A 35 -26.32 13.38 1.86
C ILE A 35 -25.67 12.25 1.07
N ALA A 36 -26.41 11.59 0.17
CA ALA A 36 -25.87 10.51 -0.65
C ALA A 36 -24.68 10.96 -1.52
N LYS A 37 -24.70 12.21 -2.01
CA LYS A 37 -23.57 12.80 -2.76
C LYS A 37 -22.36 13.04 -1.86
N LEU A 38 -22.56 13.52 -0.64
CA LEU A 38 -21.48 13.74 0.33
C LEU A 38 -20.86 12.42 0.79
N GLU A 39 -21.66 11.39 1.07
CA GLU A 39 -21.17 10.05 1.42
C GLU A 39 -20.27 9.46 0.34
N ARG A 40 -20.65 9.62 -0.94
CA ARG A 40 -19.81 9.20 -2.07
C ARG A 40 -18.48 9.96 -2.14
N ARG A 41 -18.48 11.26 -1.81
CA ARG A 41 -17.25 12.06 -1.72
C ARG A 41 -16.36 11.55 -0.60
N ILE A 42 -16.90 11.40 0.61
CA ILE A 42 -16.17 10.85 1.76
C ILE A 42 -15.57 9.48 1.44
N ALA A 43 -16.32 8.59 0.77
CA ALA A 43 -15.82 7.28 0.37
C ALA A 43 -14.69 7.34 -0.67
N THR A 44 -14.66 8.38 -1.50
CA THR A 44 -13.59 8.63 -2.48
C THR A 44 -12.38 9.23 -1.78
N ASP A 45 -12.57 10.28 -0.99
CA ASP A 45 -11.50 10.94 -0.24
C ASP A 45 -10.78 9.96 0.69
N ARG A 46 -11.51 9.06 1.34
CA ARG A 46 -10.93 7.98 2.17
C ARG A 46 -10.08 7.00 1.36
N ARG A 47 -10.42 6.73 0.11
CA ARG A 47 -9.60 5.88 -0.77
C ARG A 47 -8.32 6.60 -1.17
N ASP A 48 -8.43 7.89 -1.48
CA ASP A 48 -7.29 8.71 -1.88
C ASP A 48 -6.30 8.88 -0.71
N ILE A 49 -6.80 9.12 0.51
CA ILE A 49 -5.97 9.15 1.73
C ILE A 49 -5.19 7.84 1.89
N ARG A 50 -5.87 6.68 1.77
CA ARG A 50 -5.19 5.38 1.88
C ARG A 50 -4.11 5.19 0.79
N ALA A 51 -4.36 5.68 -0.42
CA ALA A 51 -3.37 5.61 -1.50
C ALA A 51 -2.15 6.50 -1.19
N LEU A 52 -2.38 7.73 -0.73
CA LEU A 52 -1.33 8.68 -0.32
C LEU A 52 -0.51 8.15 0.85
N GLU A 53 -1.15 7.55 1.85
CA GLU A 53 -0.47 6.91 2.98
C GLU A 53 0.39 5.71 2.55
N ALA A 54 -0.09 4.92 1.59
CA ALA A 54 0.68 3.81 1.04
C ALA A 54 1.93 4.31 0.31
N GLU A 55 1.81 5.37 -0.49
CA GLU A 55 2.95 6.00 -1.15
C GLU A 55 3.94 6.58 -0.13
N LEU A 56 3.45 7.30 0.89
CA LEU A 56 4.29 7.87 1.94
C LEU A 56 4.99 6.79 2.76
N ARG A 57 4.33 5.66 3.04
CA ARG A 57 4.94 4.51 3.71
C ARG A 57 6.10 3.96 2.91
N VAL A 58 5.96 3.82 1.58
CA VAL A 58 7.04 3.38 0.71
C VAL A 58 8.20 4.39 0.74
N ARG A 59 7.91 5.68 0.61
CA ARG A 59 8.94 6.74 0.61
C ARG A 59 9.67 6.87 1.96
N SER A 60 8.97 6.69 3.08
CA SER A 60 9.56 6.75 4.43
C SER A 60 10.30 5.48 4.86
N ASN A 61 10.13 4.38 4.13
CA ASN A 61 10.83 3.13 4.38
C ASN A 61 12.30 3.17 3.93
N LEU A 62 12.64 3.94 2.89
CA LEU A 62 14.00 4.03 2.36
C LEU A 62 15.05 4.46 3.40
N PRO A 63 14.87 5.56 4.14
CA PRO A 63 15.83 5.96 5.18
C PRO A 63 15.92 4.95 6.34
N GLN A 64 14.86 4.18 6.60
CA GLN A 64 14.88 3.13 7.61
C GLN A 64 15.71 1.93 7.16
N LEU A 65 15.54 1.50 5.91
CA LEU A 65 16.38 0.46 5.31
C LEU A 65 17.84 0.88 5.26
N GLU A 66 18.14 2.14 4.96
CA GLU A 66 19.51 2.66 4.96
C GLU A 66 20.13 2.60 6.37
N ARG A 67 19.38 2.98 7.41
CA ARG A 67 19.83 2.84 8.80
C ARG A 67 20.09 1.39 9.18
N TRP A 68 19.20 0.46 8.83
CA TRP A 68 19.38 -0.97 9.11
C TRP A 68 20.53 -1.58 8.31
N ASN A 69 20.73 -1.11 7.07
CA ASN A 69 21.86 -1.50 6.25
C ASN A 69 23.18 -1.11 6.90
N ALA A 70 23.27 0.13 7.39
CA ALA A 70 24.44 0.65 8.06
C ALA A 70 24.69 0.02 9.44
N SER A 71 23.64 -0.34 10.19
CA SER A 71 23.79 -0.81 11.57
C SER A 71 23.93 -2.32 11.74
N ALA A 72 23.30 -3.13 10.88
CA ALA A 72 23.18 -4.57 11.13
C ALA A 72 23.37 -5.44 9.88
N LEU A 73 22.91 -4.99 8.71
CA LEU A 73 22.83 -5.87 7.53
C LEU A 73 24.10 -5.83 6.67
N ALA A 74 24.86 -4.72 6.67
CA ALA A 74 26.09 -4.54 5.89
C ALA A 74 25.96 -5.01 4.42
N LEU A 75 24.78 -4.83 3.82
CA LEU A 75 24.47 -5.14 2.43
C LEU A 75 25.15 -4.08 1.57
N GLY A 76 26.42 -4.32 1.26
CA GLY A 76 27.14 -3.75 0.14
C GLY A 76 27.19 -4.76 -1.01
N ALA A 77 27.33 -4.27 -2.24
CA ALA A 77 27.63 -5.17 -3.35
C ALA A 77 28.94 -5.94 -3.04
N PRO A 78 28.99 -7.27 -3.25
CA PRO A 78 30.18 -8.05 -3.02
C PRO A 78 31.36 -7.48 -3.83
N LYS A 79 32.53 -7.38 -3.20
CA LYS A 79 33.72 -6.90 -3.89
C LYS A 79 34.11 -7.92 -4.95
N ALA A 80 34.67 -7.49 -6.09
CA ALA A 80 35.05 -8.38 -7.19
C ALA A 80 35.94 -9.55 -6.73
N GLY A 81 36.83 -9.34 -5.75
CA GLY A 81 37.66 -10.40 -5.17
C GLY A 81 36.96 -11.37 -4.21
N GLN A 82 35.68 -11.17 -3.89
CA GLN A 82 34.84 -12.08 -3.11
C GLN A 82 33.95 -12.97 -4.01
N ILE A 83 33.90 -12.66 -5.31
CA ILE A 83 33.21 -13.48 -6.30
C ILE A 83 34.25 -14.37 -6.96
N LEU A 84 33.98 -15.67 -6.98
CA LEU A 84 34.82 -16.64 -7.66
C LEU A 84 34.38 -16.69 -9.13
N GLU A 85 35.34 -16.52 -10.03
CA GLU A 85 35.08 -16.45 -11.47
C GLU A 85 34.97 -17.85 -12.11
N SER A 86 35.47 -18.90 -11.43
CA SER A 86 35.45 -20.26 -11.96
C SER A 86 35.44 -21.33 -10.87
N GLU A 87 34.94 -22.52 -11.21
CA GLU A 87 34.95 -23.69 -10.32
C GLU A 87 36.37 -24.14 -9.95
N VAL A 88 37.36 -23.85 -10.78
CA VAL A 88 38.78 -24.12 -10.49
C VAL A 88 39.30 -23.23 -9.36
N GLN A 89 38.90 -21.95 -9.31
CA GLN A 89 39.23 -21.09 -8.16
C GLN A 89 38.54 -21.58 -6.88
N LEU A 90 37.31 -22.09 -6.97
CA LEU A 90 36.62 -22.68 -5.82
C LEU A 90 37.35 -23.94 -5.33
N ALA A 91 37.79 -24.82 -6.24
CA ALA A 91 38.56 -26.02 -5.90
C ALA A 91 39.89 -25.69 -5.21
N SER A 92 40.52 -24.57 -5.55
CA SER A 92 41.77 -24.12 -4.90
C SER A 92 41.59 -23.71 -3.43
N LEU A 93 40.38 -23.35 -3.01
CA LEU A 93 40.04 -23.02 -1.63
C LEU A 93 39.72 -24.27 -0.78
N VAL A 94 39.44 -25.41 -1.42
CA VAL A 94 39.24 -26.68 -0.73
C VAL A 94 40.62 -27.22 -0.32
N ARG A 95 40.96 -27.08 0.96
CA ARG A 95 42.17 -27.71 1.49
C ARG A 95 42.02 -29.23 1.38
N PRO A 96 42.98 -29.97 0.79
CA PRO A 96 42.93 -31.41 0.80
C PRO A 96 42.94 -31.89 2.26
N HIS A 97 41.96 -32.69 2.64
CA HIS A 97 41.95 -33.38 3.93
C HIS A 97 43.24 -34.21 4.02
N GLN A 98 44.19 -33.79 4.86
CA GLN A 98 45.29 -34.64 5.28
C GLN A 98 44.74 -35.65 6.29
N PRO A 99 44.85 -36.96 6.04
CA PRO A 99 44.32 -37.98 6.96
C PRO A 99 44.98 -37.93 8.36
N ASP A 100 46.20 -37.40 8.48
CA ASP A 100 46.99 -37.40 9.73
C ASP A 100 47.28 -36.02 10.33
N ALA A 101 46.71 -34.95 9.77
CA ALA A 101 46.75 -33.64 10.39
C ALA A 101 45.32 -33.19 10.68
N MET A 102 44.76 -33.67 11.79
CA MET A 102 43.80 -32.85 12.52
C MET A 102 44.60 -31.85 13.38
N PRO A 103 44.92 -30.63 12.91
CA PRO A 103 44.86 -29.54 13.88
C PRO A 103 43.41 -29.54 14.35
N LYS A 104 43.20 -29.60 15.66
CA LYS A 104 41.88 -29.30 16.25
C LYS A 104 41.42 -28.01 15.59
N ALA A 105 40.50 -28.12 14.65
CA ALA A 105 39.89 -26.97 14.03
C ALA A 105 39.20 -26.29 15.20
N ASP A 106 39.77 -25.18 15.65
CA ASP A 106 39.14 -24.31 16.61
C ASP A 106 38.01 -23.64 15.82
N VAL A 107 36.94 -24.41 15.61
CA VAL A 107 35.72 -23.97 14.97
C VAL A 107 35.15 -22.92 15.92
N ARG A 108 35.53 -21.66 15.70
CA ARG A 108 34.91 -20.54 16.38
C ARG A 108 33.52 -20.35 15.78
N LEU A 109 32.58 -21.15 16.27
CA LEU A 109 31.16 -20.91 16.14
C LEU A 109 30.89 -19.52 16.72
N ALA A 110 30.53 -18.55 15.88
CA ALA A 110 29.94 -17.31 16.37
C ALA A 110 28.56 -17.66 16.95
N LYS A 111 28.54 -18.03 18.23
CA LYS A 111 27.30 -18.13 19.01
C LYS A 111 26.88 -16.71 19.35
N VAL A 112 25.84 -16.21 18.69
CA VAL A 112 25.11 -15.06 19.20
C VAL A 112 24.32 -15.56 20.40
N GLU A 113 24.72 -15.13 21.60
CA GLU A 113 23.96 -15.36 22.82
C GLU A 113 22.72 -14.47 22.75
N LEU A 114 21.60 -15.01 22.25
CA LEU A 114 20.33 -14.33 22.39
C LEU A 114 20.05 -14.24 23.90
N PRO A 115 19.77 -13.03 24.44
CA PRO A 115 19.35 -12.90 25.83
C PRO A 115 18.15 -13.82 26.07
N ALA A 116 18.09 -14.38 27.28
CA ALA A 116 17.05 -15.32 27.69
C ALA A 116 15.67 -14.86 27.21
N PRO A 117 14.80 -15.78 26.76
CA PRO A 117 13.46 -15.42 26.33
C PRO A 117 12.77 -14.68 27.47
N VAL A 118 12.65 -13.37 27.33
CA VAL A 118 11.70 -12.56 28.09
C VAL A 118 10.34 -13.23 27.90
N PRO A 119 9.56 -13.43 28.98
CA PRO A 119 8.27 -14.10 28.90
C PRO A 119 7.48 -13.47 27.76
N ALA A 120 6.89 -14.33 26.92
CA ALA A 120 6.23 -13.95 25.68
C ALA A 120 5.25 -12.81 25.95
N VAL A 121 5.65 -11.59 25.60
CA VAL A 121 4.69 -10.52 25.37
C VAL A 121 3.86 -11.01 24.19
N GLU A 122 2.56 -11.11 24.43
CA GLU A 122 1.53 -11.56 23.49
C GLU A 122 1.92 -11.24 22.05
N ARG A 123 2.23 -12.28 21.27
CA ARG A 123 2.53 -12.12 19.84
C ARG A 123 1.32 -11.47 19.21
N VAL A 124 1.43 -10.19 18.89
CA VAL A 124 0.57 -9.56 17.88
C VAL A 124 0.74 -10.42 16.63
N GLN A 125 -0.32 -11.12 16.25
CA GLN A 125 -0.34 -11.90 15.02
C GLN A 125 -0.12 -10.93 13.87
N VAL A 126 1.11 -10.89 13.35
CA VAL A 126 1.36 -10.25 12.06
C VAL A 126 0.75 -11.20 11.05
N ALA A 127 -0.37 -10.77 10.45
CA ALA A 127 -1.07 -11.53 9.44
C ALA A 127 -0.06 -12.01 8.38
N SER A 128 -0.01 -13.32 8.17
CA SER A 128 0.73 -13.91 7.07
C SER A 128 0.19 -13.29 5.79
N ALA A 129 1.01 -12.49 5.10
CA ALA A 129 0.66 -11.99 3.79
C ALA A 129 0.65 -13.20 2.85
N GLU A 130 -0.55 -13.74 2.63
CA GLU A 130 -0.81 -14.66 1.54
C GLU A 130 -0.21 -14.06 0.26
N SER A 131 0.52 -14.90 -0.48
CA SER A 131 1.25 -14.52 -1.69
C SER A 131 0.28 -13.89 -2.69
N ALA A 132 0.24 -12.55 -2.73
CA ALA A 132 -0.54 -11.84 -3.71
C ALA A 132 0.03 -12.14 -5.11
N PRO A 133 -0.83 -12.40 -6.12
CA PRO A 133 -0.37 -12.77 -7.45
C PRO A 133 0.44 -11.63 -8.08
N ARG A 134 1.58 -12.00 -8.68
CA ARG A 134 2.53 -11.08 -9.33
C ARG A 134 1.79 -10.09 -10.25
N PRO A 135 1.95 -8.77 -10.07
CA PRO A 135 1.35 -7.80 -10.97
C PRO A 135 2.03 -7.92 -12.35
N LYS A 136 1.23 -8.08 -13.40
CA LYS A 136 1.72 -8.01 -14.78
C LYS A 136 2.13 -6.57 -15.05
N LEU A 137 3.43 -6.32 -15.24
CA LEU A 137 3.93 -4.98 -15.59
C LEU A 137 3.30 -4.52 -16.90
N PRO A 138 2.83 -3.26 -17.00
CA PRO A 138 2.35 -2.71 -18.25
C PRO A 138 3.51 -2.58 -19.24
N VAL A 139 3.33 -3.14 -20.44
CA VAL A 139 4.26 -2.98 -21.56
C VAL A 139 4.28 -1.51 -21.96
N LEU A 140 5.42 -0.85 -21.80
CA LEU A 140 5.67 0.50 -22.28
C LEU A 140 5.62 0.48 -23.82
N ARG A 141 4.56 1.02 -24.42
CA ARG A 141 4.49 1.20 -25.87
C ARG A 141 5.35 2.41 -26.23
N GLU A 142 6.53 2.17 -26.82
CA GLU A 142 7.35 3.23 -27.40
C GLU A 142 6.56 3.96 -28.50
N ARG A 143 6.60 5.29 -28.44
CA ARG A 143 6.06 6.19 -29.46
C ARG A 143 7.10 6.26 -30.58
N PRO A 144 6.79 5.88 -31.82
CA PRO A 144 7.75 6.03 -32.90
C PRO A 144 7.97 7.52 -33.18
N ASP A 145 9.20 7.98 -32.94
CA ASP A 145 9.65 9.31 -33.32
C ASP A 145 9.65 9.40 -34.86
N SER A 146 8.68 10.13 -35.41
CA SER A 146 8.70 10.50 -36.83
C SER A 146 9.85 11.49 -37.04
N GLY A 147 10.87 11.05 -37.78
CA GLY A 147 12.09 11.78 -38.06
C GLY A 147 11.86 13.22 -38.53
N LEU A 148 12.28 14.17 -37.70
CA LEU A 148 12.32 15.61 -37.99
C LEU A 148 13.71 16.08 -38.48
N PHE A 149 14.56 15.16 -38.96
CA PHE A 149 15.83 15.51 -39.58
C PHE A 149 16.00 14.80 -40.92
N SER A 150 15.40 15.37 -41.96
CA SER A 150 15.83 15.16 -43.34
C SER A 150 15.46 16.37 -44.21
N ALA A 151 16.43 16.79 -45.02
CA ALA A 151 16.41 17.80 -46.09
C ALA A 151 16.49 19.29 -45.68
N GLY A 152 17.66 19.87 -46.01
CA GLY A 152 17.99 21.30 -45.99
C GLY A 152 19.46 21.46 -46.32
#